data_AF-A0A2I0FDE5-F1
#
_entry.id   AF-A0A2I0FDE5-F1
#
_cell.length_a   1.000
_cell.length_b   1.000
_cell.length_c   1.000
_cell.angle_alpha   90.00
_cell.angle_beta   90.00
_cell.angle_gamma   90.00
#
_symmetry.space_group_name_H-M   'P 1'
#
loop_
_entity.id
_entity.type
_entity.pdbx_description
1 polymer ?
#
loop_
_entity_poly.entity_id
_entity_poly.type
_entity_poly.pdbx_seq_one_letter_code
_entity_poly.pdbx_strand_id
1 'polypeptide(L)'
;MKNIIPFALLMVLVFCSTAHALSWAYPFVVWEGRLYEVAEEEPLPQSAIAGPIGRVVTMADDMSGAYYGNASNYYPIGTVYYAIKGRNSEATIAVETEGEYLRADYRQESMFHFMNLLLDQRILMGIILAIMTLIILYARRKDRRN
;
A
#
# COMPACT_ATOMS: atom_id res chain seq x y z
N MET A 1 -4.76 26.77 47.04
CA MET A 1 -4.09 26.88 45.72
C MET A 1 -2.75 26.15 45.62
N LYS A 2 -2.06 25.80 46.73
CA LYS A 2 -0.74 25.13 46.69
C LYS A 2 -0.76 23.65 46.26
N ASN A 3 -1.92 22.98 46.34
CA ASN A 3 -2.04 21.54 46.06
C ASN A 3 -2.40 21.22 44.60
N ILE A 4 -2.65 22.24 43.78
CA ILE A 4 -3.07 22.08 42.37
C ILE A 4 -1.84 21.95 41.46
N ILE A 5 -0.72 22.56 41.86
CA ILE A 5 0.56 22.55 41.13
C ILE A 5 1.11 21.13 40.95
N PRO A 6 1.22 20.27 41.98
CA PRO A 6 1.73 18.91 41.76
C PRO A 6 0.79 18.06 40.89
N PHE A 7 -0.53 18.30 40.96
CA PHE A 7 -1.51 17.61 40.12
C PHE A 7 -1.43 18.06 38.65
N ALA A 8 -1.28 19.36 38.41
CA ALA A 8 -1.07 19.89 37.07
C ALA A 8 0.26 19.41 36.46
N LEU A 9 1.33 19.33 37.26
CA LEU A 9 2.62 18.79 36.84
C LEU A 9 2.52 17.30 36.49
N LEU A 10 1.78 16.51 37.29
CA LEU A 10 1.51 15.10 37.01
C LEU A 10 0.71 14.93 35.72
N MET A 11 -0.29 15.76 35.46
CA MET A 11 -1.02 15.72 34.17
C MET A 11 -0.08 16.00 33.00
N VAL A 12 0.75 17.04 33.06
CA VAL A 12 1.68 17.37 31.95
C VAL A 12 2.64 16.22 31.65
N LEU A 13 3.09 15.47 32.66
CA LEU A 13 3.95 14.30 32.48
C LEU A 13 3.22 13.12 31.80
N VAL A 14 1.92 12.94 32.04
CA VAL A 14 1.11 11.87 31.43
C VAL A 14 0.74 12.17 29.98
N PHE A 15 0.61 13.44 29.60
CA PHE A 15 0.29 13.86 28.22
C PHE A 15 1.53 14.15 27.35
N CYS A 16 2.74 13.91 27.87
CA CYS A 16 3.96 14.03 27.09
C CYS A 16 3.99 12.91 26.03
N SER A 17 3.49 13.20 24.84
CA SER A 17 3.49 12.26 23.71
C SER A 17 4.93 12.07 23.26
N THR A 18 5.42 10.84 23.26
CA THR A 18 6.71 10.53 22.67
C THR A 18 6.58 10.61 21.15
N ALA A 19 7.22 11.61 20.54
CA ALA A 19 7.39 11.65 19.09
C ALA A 19 8.40 10.56 18.71
N HIS A 20 7.90 9.45 18.19
CA HIS A 20 8.74 8.40 17.63
C HIS A 20 8.85 8.65 16.13
N ALA A 21 10.05 9.02 15.67
CA ALA A 21 10.38 8.88 14.26
C ALA A 21 10.60 7.39 13.99
N LEU A 22 9.72 6.76 13.22
CA LEU A 22 9.98 5.41 12.72
C LEU A 22 10.93 5.55 11.53
N SER A 23 12.15 5.02 11.65
CA SER A 23 12.98 4.76 10.47
C SER A 23 12.79 3.30 10.06
N TRP A 24 12.32 3.08 8.84
CA TRP A 24 12.24 1.73 8.29
C TRP A 24 13.62 1.09 8.23
N ALA A 25 13.72 -0.19 8.58
CA ALA A 25 15.00 -0.90 8.62
C ALA A 25 15.57 -1.19 7.22
N TYR A 26 14.71 -1.22 6.20
CA TYR A 26 15.06 -1.49 4.81
C TYR A 26 14.06 -0.85 3.83
N PRO A 27 14.47 -0.57 2.59
CA PRO A 27 13.56 -0.18 1.51
C PRO A 27 12.64 -1.35 1.13
N PHE A 28 11.35 -1.06 0.97
CA PHE A 28 10.38 -2.06 0.54
C PHE A 28 9.36 -1.48 -0.44
N VAL A 29 8.77 -2.39 -1.21
CA VAL A 29 7.59 -2.14 -2.02
C VAL A 29 6.51 -3.16 -1.70
N VAL A 30 5.25 -2.79 -1.90
CA VAL A 30 4.10 -3.68 -1.78
C VAL A 30 3.50 -3.89 -3.15
N TRP A 31 3.23 -5.15 -3.48
CA TRP A 31 2.53 -5.54 -4.71
C TRP A 31 1.52 -6.65 -4.40
N GLU A 32 0.27 -6.45 -4.81
CA GLU A 32 -0.81 -7.46 -4.66
C GLU A 32 -0.90 -8.01 -3.23
N GLY A 33 -0.84 -7.11 -2.23
CA GLY A 33 -0.95 -7.46 -0.83
C GLY A 33 0.31 -8.06 -0.19
N ARG A 34 1.42 -8.18 -0.91
CA ARG A 34 2.69 -8.73 -0.40
C ARG A 34 3.77 -7.68 -0.31
N LEU A 35 4.55 -7.73 0.77
CA LEU A 35 5.68 -6.85 1.01
C LEU A 35 6.98 -7.51 0.53
N TYR A 36 7.70 -6.79 -0.32
CA TYR A 36 8.98 -7.19 -0.89
C TYR A 36 10.07 -6.23 -0.41
N GLU A 37 11.15 -6.78 0.13
CA GLU A 37 12.35 -6.00 0.47
C GLU A 37 13.19 -5.82 -0.79
N VAL A 38 13.64 -4.59 -1.04
CA VAL A 38 14.45 -4.29 -2.22
C VAL A 38 15.94 -4.44 -1.88
N ALA A 39 16.62 -5.30 -2.62
CA ALA A 39 18.06 -5.50 -2.51
C ALA A 39 18.80 -4.51 -3.42
N GLU A 40 19.48 -3.54 -2.83
CA GLU A 40 20.18 -2.47 -3.56
C GLU A 40 21.57 -2.88 -4.10
N GLU A 41 22.13 -4.01 -3.66
CA GLU A 41 23.54 -4.34 -3.90
C GLU A 41 23.85 -4.82 -5.33
N GLU A 42 22.85 -5.34 -6.07
CA GLU A 42 23.07 -5.87 -7.42
C GLU A 42 21.87 -5.62 -8.37
N PRO A 43 21.99 -4.64 -9.29
CA PRO A 43 21.00 -4.42 -10.33
C PRO A 43 20.87 -5.62 -11.28
N LEU A 44 19.63 -5.92 -11.67
CA LEU A 44 19.31 -6.92 -12.67
C LEU A 44 19.55 -6.38 -14.08
N PRO A 45 20.09 -7.20 -14.99
CA PRO A 45 20.22 -6.80 -16.39
C PRO A 45 18.84 -6.69 -17.05
N GLN A 46 18.68 -5.75 -17.98
CA GLN A 46 17.45 -5.57 -18.78
C GLN A 46 16.97 -6.88 -19.43
N SER A 47 17.89 -7.77 -19.81
CA SER A 47 17.57 -9.07 -20.41
C SER A 47 16.81 -10.01 -19.47
N ALA A 48 16.90 -9.82 -18.14
CA ALA A 48 16.18 -10.59 -17.13
C ALA A 48 14.73 -10.11 -16.92
N ILE A 49 14.37 -8.93 -17.42
CA ILE A 49 13.05 -8.31 -17.21
C ILE A 49 12.05 -8.85 -18.23
N ALA A 50 10.89 -9.33 -17.75
CA ALA A 50 9.83 -9.88 -18.60
C ALA A 50 8.83 -8.79 -19.05
N GLY A 51 8.27 -8.04 -18.10
CA GLY A 51 7.28 -7.00 -18.39
C GLY A 51 6.69 -6.39 -17.12
N PRO A 52 6.01 -5.23 -17.22
CA PRO A 52 5.45 -4.52 -16.08
C PRO A 52 4.25 -5.28 -15.49
N ILE A 53 4.15 -5.31 -14.16
CA ILE A 53 3.10 -6.00 -13.41
C ILE A 53 2.36 -5.09 -12.41
N GLY A 54 2.86 -3.87 -12.20
CA GLY A 54 2.26 -2.93 -11.27
C GLY A 54 3.08 -1.67 -11.14
N ARG A 55 2.68 -0.81 -10.21
CA ARG A 55 3.42 0.38 -9.82
C ARG A 55 3.04 0.85 -8.43
N VAL A 56 3.92 1.62 -7.81
CA VAL A 56 3.66 2.36 -6.58
C VAL A 56 2.53 3.37 -6.84
N VAL A 57 1.49 3.34 -6.01
CA VAL A 57 0.37 4.28 -6.02
C VAL A 57 0.28 5.10 -4.74
N THR A 58 0.96 4.67 -3.67
CA THR A 58 0.90 5.26 -2.33
C THR A 58 2.27 5.21 -1.67
N MET A 59 2.49 6.11 -0.71
CA MET A 59 3.66 6.09 0.17
C MET A 59 3.26 5.59 1.56
N ALA A 60 4.20 4.91 2.22
CA ALA A 60 4.09 4.64 3.64
C ALA A 60 4.27 5.93 4.44
N ASP A 61 3.46 6.09 5.48
CA ASP A 61 3.54 7.23 6.39
C ASP A 61 4.65 6.99 7.43
N ASP A 62 5.67 7.85 7.45
CA ASP A 62 6.86 7.69 8.31
C ASP A 62 6.58 7.82 9.81
N MET A 63 5.45 8.42 10.20
CA MET A 63 5.09 8.60 11.62
C MET A 63 4.25 7.43 12.13
N SER A 64 3.26 7.01 11.36
CA SER A 64 2.27 5.99 11.75
C SER A 64 2.61 4.59 11.24
N GLY A 65 3.50 4.48 10.25
CA GLY A 65 3.80 3.24 9.55
C GLY A 65 2.67 2.76 8.64
N ALA A 66 1.59 3.54 8.48
CA ALA A 66 0.41 3.13 7.73
C ALA A 66 0.65 3.22 6.21
N TYR A 67 0.16 2.22 5.48
CA TYR A 67 0.16 2.19 4.02
C TYR A 67 -0.99 1.31 3.49
N TYR A 68 -1.30 1.44 2.20
CA TYR A 68 -2.36 0.68 1.53
C TYR A 68 -2.09 0.59 0.04
N GLY A 69 -2.65 -0.42 -0.64
CA GLY A 69 -2.44 -0.68 -2.06
C GLY A 69 -1.00 -1.06 -2.39
N ASN A 70 -0.60 -0.80 -3.63
CA ASN A 70 0.81 -0.91 -4.01
C ASN A 70 1.59 0.27 -3.44
N ALA A 71 2.20 0.06 -2.29
CA ALA A 71 2.88 1.09 -1.52
C ALA A 71 4.40 0.97 -1.61
N SER A 72 5.09 2.03 -1.19
CA SER A 72 6.53 2.06 -1.01
C SER A 72 6.87 2.96 0.17
N ASN A 73 7.93 2.65 0.89
CA ASN A 73 8.48 3.55 1.92
C ASN A 73 9.66 4.41 1.42
N TYR A 74 10.12 4.17 0.19
CA TYR A 74 11.34 4.80 -0.33
C TYR A 74 11.17 5.27 -1.77
N TYR A 75 10.77 4.37 -2.66
CA TYR A 75 10.58 4.65 -4.09
C TYR A 75 9.33 5.51 -4.37
N PRO A 76 9.43 6.51 -5.28
CA PRO A 76 8.35 7.45 -5.58
C PRO A 76 7.09 6.80 -6.16
N ILE A 77 5.95 7.47 -5.97
CA ILE A 77 4.70 7.12 -6.66
C ILE A 77 4.94 7.09 -8.17
N GLY A 78 4.46 6.05 -8.83
CA GLY A 78 4.66 5.80 -10.26
C GLY A 78 5.81 4.83 -10.58
N THR A 79 6.69 4.54 -9.61
CA THR A 79 7.74 3.52 -9.73
C THR A 79 7.13 2.19 -10.17
N VAL A 80 7.66 1.61 -11.25
CA VAL A 80 7.05 0.44 -11.90
C VAL A 80 7.66 -0.85 -11.36
N TYR A 81 6.80 -1.85 -11.17
CA TYR A 81 7.18 -3.21 -10.82
C TYR A 81 7.19 -4.07 -12.07
N TYR A 82 8.13 -4.99 -12.16
CA TYR A 82 8.29 -5.90 -13.29
C TYR A 82 8.40 -7.35 -12.83
N ALA A 83 7.89 -8.26 -13.66
CA ALA A 83 8.19 -9.67 -13.53
C ALA A 83 9.62 -9.97 -14.01
N ILE A 84 10.27 -10.91 -13.33
CA ILE A 84 11.60 -11.41 -13.71
C ILE A 84 11.42 -12.71 -14.51
N LYS A 85 12.10 -12.83 -15.65
CA LYS A 85 12.02 -14.02 -16.51
C LYS A 85 12.38 -15.29 -15.75
N GLY A 86 11.53 -16.30 -15.86
CA GLY A 86 11.74 -17.61 -15.23
C GLY A 86 11.59 -17.62 -13.71
N ARG A 87 11.11 -16.54 -13.08
CA ARG A 87 10.86 -16.47 -11.64
C ARG A 87 9.37 -16.22 -11.35
N ASN A 88 8.89 -16.75 -10.23
CA ASN A 88 7.54 -16.48 -9.75
C ASN A 88 7.49 -15.09 -9.10
N SER A 89 6.59 -14.22 -9.58
CA SER A 89 6.37 -12.88 -9.03
C SER A 89 5.89 -12.89 -7.58
N GLU A 90 5.26 -13.97 -7.10
CA GLU A 90 4.91 -14.10 -5.68
C GLU A 90 6.14 -14.22 -4.78
N ALA A 91 7.27 -14.69 -5.30
CA ALA A 91 8.51 -14.84 -4.56
C ALA A 91 9.47 -13.66 -4.75
N THR A 92 9.52 -13.09 -5.96
CA THR A 92 10.50 -12.04 -6.31
C THR A 92 10.04 -11.23 -7.51
N ILE A 93 10.24 -9.92 -7.45
CA ILE A 93 9.91 -8.96 -8.50
C ILE A 93 11.10 -8.04 -8.77
N ALA A 94 11.03 -7.25 -9.83
CA ALA A 94 11.98 -6.18 -10.09
C ALA A 94 11.33 -4.81 -9.91
N VAL A 95 12.07 -3.85 -9.37
CA VAL A 95 11.65 -2.46 -9.15
C VAL A 95 12.54 -1.56 -10.00
N GLU A 96 11.94 -0.73 -10.84
CA GLU A 96 12.67 0.22 -11.69
C GLU A 96 13.13 1.45 -10.89
N THR A 97 14.41 1.79 -10.97
CA THR A 97 15.00 2.96 -10.30
C THR A 97 16.05 3.58 -11.21
N GLU A 98 16.01 4.90 -11.44
CA GLU A 98 17.06 5.67 -12.13
C GLU A 98 17.71 5.01 -13.38
N GLY A 99 16.95 4.21 -14.16
CA GLY A 99 17.43 3.50 -15.36
C GLY A 99 17.95 2.07 -15.11
N GLU A 100 17.87 1.58 -13.89
CA GLU A 100 18.23 0.24 -13.45
C GLU A 100 17.03 -0.53 -12.87
N TYR A 101 17.20 -1.83 -12.65
CA TYR A 101 16.17 -2.69 -12.05
C TYR A 101 16.74 -3.37 -10.81
N LEU A 102 16.20 -3.05 -9.64
CA LEU A 102 16.60 -3.71 -8.41
C LEU A 102 15.72 -4.93 -8.16
N ARG A 103 16.30 -6.00 -7.62
CA ARG A 103 15.55 -7.17 -7.20
C ARG A 103 14.82 -6.86 -5.89
N ALA A 104 13.56 -7.25 -5.80
CA ALA A 104 12.81 -7.20 -4.55
C ALA A 104 12.27 -8.59 -4.21
N ASP A 105 12.62 -9.09 -3.04
CA ASP A 105 12.33 -10.46 -2.61
C ASP A 105 11.22 -10.46 -1.55
N TYR A 106 10.29 -11.40 -1.67
CA TYR A 106 9.14 -11.52 -0.77
C TYR A 106 9.59 -11.70 0.68
N ARG A 107 8.99 -10.94 1.58
CA ARG A 107 9.21 -11.05 3.03
C ARG A 107 7.98 -11.56 3.77
N GLN A 108 6.85 -10.91 3.56
CA GLN A 108 5.62 -11.19 4.30
C GLN A 108 4.39 -10.63 3.58
N GLU A 109 3.21 -11.06 4.01
CA GLU A 109 1.95 -10.42 3.64
C GLU A 109 1.89 -9.02 4.26
N SER A 110 1.36 -8.06 3.50
CA SER A 110 1.11 -6.70 3.96
C SER A 110 -0.07 -6.67 4.93
N MET A 111 -0.07 -5.68 5.83
CA MET A 111 -1.19 -5.48 6.73
C MET A 111 -2.45 -5.07 5.95
N PHE A 112 -3.59 -5.64 6.34
CA PHE A 112 -4.87 -5.26 5.76
C PHE A 112 -5.20 -3.81 6.11
N HIS A 113 -5.56 -3.03 5.09
CA HIS A 113 -6.07 -1.67 5.25
C HIS A 113 -7.41 -1.53 4.53
N PHE A 114 -8.40 -0.86 5.15
CA PHE A 114 -9.74 -0.71 4.56
C PHE A 114 -9.72 -0.03 3.18
N MET A 115 -8.75 0.85 2.93
CA MET A 115 -8.58 1.47 1.61
C MET A 115 -8.26 0.44 0.52
N ASN A 116 -7.65 -0.70 0.85
CA ASN A 116 -7.43 -1.79 -0.12
C ASN A 116 -8.76 -2.31 -0.67
N LEU A 117 -9.80 -2.39 0.17
CA LEU A 117 -11.14 -2.82 -0.24
C LEU A 117 -11.79 -1.85 -1.23
N LEU A 118 -11.60 -0.55 -1.00
CA LEU A 118 -12.17 0.51 -1.84
C LEU A 118 -11.43 0.67 -3.17
N LEU A 119 -10.14 0.38 -3.19
CA LEU A 119 -9.28 0.48 -4.37
C LEU A 119 -9.20 -0.81 -5.18
N ASP A 120 -9.67 -1.93 -4.63
CA ASP A 120 -9.76 -3.18 -5.36
C ASP A 120 -10.74 -3.05 -6.53
N GLN A 121 -10.20 -3.11 -7.75
CA GLN A 121 -10.94 -2.95 -8.99
C GLN A 121 -12.06 -4.00 -9.14
N ARG A 122 -11.87 -5.21 -8.63
CA ARG A 122 -12.86 -6.29 -8.70
C ARG A 122 -14.06 -5.96 -7.83
N ILE A 123 -13.81 -5.45 -6.63
CA ILE A 123 -14.85 -5.03 -5.68
C ILE A 123 -15.62 -3.83 -6.24
N LEU A 124 -14.90 -2.82 -6.75
CA LEU A 124 -15.52 -1.64 -7.36
C LEU A 124 -16.44 -2.01 -8.51
N MET A 125 -16.00 -2.91 -9.39
CA MET A 125 -16.82 -3.43 -10.50
C MET A 125 -18.08 -4.15 -9.99
N GLY A 126 -17.95 -4.95 -8.92
CA GLY A 126 -19.09 -5.60 -8.27
C GLY A 126 -20.12 -4.61 -7.70
N ILE A 127 -19.66 -3.55 -7.05
CA ILE A 127 -20.52 -2.49 -6.51
C ILE A 127 -21.25 -1.76 -7.63
N ILE A 128 -20.56 -1.41 -8.72
CA ILE A 128 -21.16 -0.77 -9.90
C ILE A 128 -22.25 -1.66 -10.51
N LEU A 129 -21.97 -2.95 -10.67
CA LEU A 129 -22.95 -3.92 -11.19
C LEU A 129 -24.18 -4.02 -10.28
N ALA A 130 -23.99 -4.05 -8.96
CA ALA A 130 -25.08 -4.08 -7.99
C ALA A 130 -25.95 -2.82 -8.06
N ILE A 131 -25.35 -1.63 -8.16
CA ILE A 131 -26.09 -0.37 -8.31
C ILE A 131 -26.88 -0.37 -9.63
N MET A 132 -26.26 -0.77 -10.74
CA MET A 132 -26.92 -0.86 -12.04
C MET A 132 -28.12 -1.81 -12.03
N THR A 133 -27.98 -2.98 -11.40
CA THR A 133 -29.11 -3.92 -11.27
C THR A 133 -30.25 -3.36 -10.42
N LEU A 134 -29.94 -2.66 -9.31
CA LEU A 134 -30.94 -1.98 -8.50
C LEU A 134 -31.68 -0.87 -9.27
N ILE A 135 -30.97 -0.07 -10.08
CA ILE A 135 -31.57 0.96 -10.93
C ILE A 135 -32.53 0.33 -11.95
N ILE A 136 -32.11 -0.76 -12.62
CA ILE A 136 -32.95 -1.49 -13.58
C ILE A 136 -34.21 -2.04 -12.91
N LEU A 137 -34.08 -2.64 -11.72
CA LEU A 137 -35.21 -3.16 -10.96
C LEU A 137 -36.18 -2.05 -10.53
N TYR A 138 -35.66 -0.90 -10.10
CA TYR A 138 -36.46 0.27 -9.75
C TYR A 138 -37.22 0.82 -10.97
N ALA A 139 -36.55 1.00 -12.10
CA ALA A 139 -37.16 1.46 -13.34
C ALA A 139 -38.30 0.54 -13.81
N ARG A 140 -38.07 -0.79 -13.78
CA ARG A 140 -39.10 -1.79 -14.12
C ARG A 140 -40.30 -1.77 -13.16
N ARG A 141 -40.07 -1.51 -11.87
CA ARG A 141 -41.16 -1.39 -10.89
C ARG A 141 -41.98 -0.12 -11.10
N LYS A 142 -41.34 0.99 -11.48
CA LYS A 142 -42.03 2.26 -11.78
C LYS A 142 -42.91 2.13 -13.02
N ASP A 143 -42.40 1.51 -14.08
CA ASP A 143 -43.11 1.31 -15.34
C ASP A 143 -44.36 0.41 -15.17
N ARG A 144 -44.31 -0.60 -14.29
CA ARG A 144 -45.48 -1.44 -13.95
C ARG A 144 -46.55 -0.75 -13.10
N ARG A 145 -46.25 0.42 -12.52
CA ARG A 145 -47.13 1.12 -11.56
C ARG A 145 -47.87 2.31 -12.20
N ASN A 146 -47.46 2.72 -13.39
CA ASN A 146 -48.15 3.67 -14.27
C ASN A 146 -48.98 2.91 -15.31
#